data_AF-A0A9Q0T8Q2-F1
#
_entry.id   AF-A0A9Q0T8Q2-F1
#
_cell.length_a   1.000
_cell.length_b   1.000
_cell.length_c   1.000
_cell.angle_alpha   90.00
_cell.angle_beta   90.00
_cell.angle_gamma   90.00
#
_symmetry.space_group_name_H-M   'P 1'
#
loop_
_entity.id
_entity.type
_entity.pdbx_description
1 polymer ?
#
loop_
_entity_poly.entity_id
_entity_poly.type
_entity_poly.pdbx_seq_one_letter_code
_entity_poly.pdbx_strand_id
1 'polypeptide(L)'
;MATMSALFTKISYPPQSLPKLFNTHFSPALKLSFAPKIQRKRGRIQSGLIDPDGGKLVELFVEKSQKDAKKKEAILLPKVKLTKIDTHSVAACYKQRMGVCRDER
;
A
#
# COMPACT_ATOMS: atom_id res chain seq x y z
N MET A 1 28.43 -22.33 -21.80
CA MET A 1 29.50 -21.32 -21.90
C MET A 1 28.88 -19.96 -21.65
N ALA A 2 29.29 -19.30 -20.56
CA ALA A 2 28.71 -18.06 -20.06
C ALA A 2 29.49 -16.83 -20.56
N THR A 3 28.81 -15.71 -20.78
CA THR A 3 29.39 -14.36 -20.70
C THR A 3 28.32 -13.36 -20.25
N MET A 4 28.47 -12.79 -19.05
CA MET A 4 27.71 -11.65 -18.54
C MET A 4 28.35 -10.34 -19.01
N SER A 5 27.54 -9.35 -19.37
CA SER A 5 28.00 -7.98 -19.63
C SER A 5 27.14 -6.99 -18.86
N ALA A 6 27.68 -6.43 -17.78
CA ALA A 6 27.08 -5.36 -17.01
C ALA A 6 27.59 -4.01 -17.52
N LEU A 7 26.70 -3.19 -18.10
CA LEU A 7 26.99 -1.81 -18.46
C LEU A 7 26.50 -0.90 -17.33
N PHE A 8 27.41 -0.55 -16.42
CA PHE A 8 27.20 0.55 -15.48
C PHE A 8 27.42 1.86 -16.22
N THR A 9 26.34 2.56 -16.57
CA THR A 9 26.43 3.94 -17.04
C THR A 9 26.89 4.82 -15.89
N LYS A 10 28.10 5.35 -16.06
CA LYS A 10 28.76 6.35 -15.21
C LYS A 10 27.88 7.62 -15.16
N ILE A 11 27.05 7.77 -14.12
CA ILE A 11 26.34 9.03 -13.88
C ILE A 11 27.32 9.96 -13.14
N SER A 12 27.73 11.02 -13.82
CA SER A 12 28.55 12.09 -13.26
C SER A 12 27.68 12.96 -12.35
N TYR A 13 27.57 12.60 -11.07
CA TYR A 13 27.01 13.48 -10.04
C TYR A 13 28.16 14.23 -9.34
N PRO A 14 28.04 15.56 -9.12
CA PRO A 14 29.00 16.27 -8.29
C PRO A 14 28.88 15.81 -6.83
N PRO A 15 30.00 15.52 -6.12
CA PRO A 15 29.94 15.19 -4.71
C PRO A 15 29.59 16.45 -3.92
N GLN A 16 28.35 16.56 -3.45
CA GLN A 16 28.01 17.52 -2.40
C GLN A 16 28.67 17.03 -1.11
N SER A 17 29.65 17.80 -0.65
CA SER A 17 30.42 17.55 0.56
C SER A 17 29.50 17.39 1.78
N LEU A 18 29.65 16.26 2.47
CA LEU A 18 29.11 16.06 3.81
C LEU A 18 29.81 17.03 4.78
N PRO A 19 29.10 17.91 5.52
CA PRO A 19 29.75 18.61 6.61
C PRO A 19 30.00 17.60 7.75
N LYS A 20 31.27 17.21 7.89
CA LYS A 20 31.82 16.81 9.19
C LYS A 20 31.57 17.97 10.15
N LEU A 21 30.85 17.72 11.25
CA LEU A 21 31.37 17.87 12.61
C LEU A 21 30.25 17.61 13.63
N PHE A 22 30.21 16.39 14.19
CA PHE A 22 29.59 16.21 15.50
C PHE A 22 30.54 16.82 16.52
N ASN A 23 30.28 18.06 16.93
CA ASN A 23 30.81 18.61 18.17
C ASN A 23 29.63 18.95 19.07
N THR A 24 29.28 18.00 19.91
CA THR A 24 28.25 18.12 20.95
C THR A 24 28.81 18.91 22.12
N HIS A 25 28.55 20.21 22.17
CA HIS A 25 28.60 20.94 23.44
C HIS A 25 27.17 21.20 23.91
N PHE A 26 26.80 20.41 24.90
CA PHE A 26 25.58 20.50 25.68
C PHE A 26 25.41 21.94 26.21
N SER A 27 24.40 22.66 25.74
CA SER A 27 23.91 23.90 26.38
C SER A 27 22.38 23.96 26.33
N PRO A 28 21.68 24.23 27.44
CA PRO A 28 20.22 24.16 27.51
C PRO A 28 19.51 25.48 27.15
N ALA A 29 18.19 25.33 26.96
CA ALA A 29 17.11 26.33 26.95
C ALA A 29 16.85 27.14 25.66
N LEU A 30 16.03 26.56 24.76
CA LEU A 30 15.24 27.33 23.79
C LEU A 30 14.07 28.03 24.53
N LYS A 31 14.15 29.36 24.68
CA LYS A 31 12.99 30.19 25.04
C LYS A 31 12.11 30.34 23.80
N LEU A 32 11.05 29.53 23.71
CA LEU A 32 10.05 29.65 22.67
C LEU A 32 9.07 30.78 23.03
N SER A 33 9.17 31.93 22.37
CA SER A 33 8.08 32.92 22.35
C SER A 33 7.06 32.47 21.30
N PHE A 34 5.94 31.91 21.75
CA PHE A 34 4.81 31.57 20.89
C PHE A 34 4.06 32.85 20.47
N ALA A 35 4.43 33.42 19.33
CA ALA A 35 3.56 34.37 18.64
C ALA A 35 2.39 33.60 17.99
N PRO A 36 1.11 33.95 18.24
CA PRO A 36 0.01 33.15 17.75
C PRO A 36 -0.47 33.61 16.36
N LYS A 37 -1.00 32.63 15.62
CA LYS A 37 -1.88 32.74 14.44
C LYS A 37 -1.21 32.87 13.06
N ILE A 38 -0.41 31.87 12.69
CA ILE A 38 -0.53 31.33 11.33
C ILE A 38 -1.85 30.57 11.30
N GLN A 39 -2.88 31.14 10.66
CA GLN A 39 -4.09 30.41 10.33
C GLN A 39 -3.70 29.22 9.45
N ARG A 40 -3.51 28.05 10.07
CA ARG A 40 -3.47 26.80 9.33
C ARG A 40 -4.85 26.63 8.73
N LYS A 41 -5.01 27.01 7.46
CA LYS A 41 -6.14 26.55 6.65
C LYS A 41 -6.13 25.04 6.81
N ARG A 42 -7.07 24.50 7.59
CA ARG A 42 -7.31 23.06 7.67
C ARG A 42 -7.74 22.66 6.27
N GLY A 43 -6.78 22.27 5.44
CA GLY A 43 -7.04 21.69 4.14
C GLY A 43 -7.99 20.54 4.37
N ARG A 44 -9.22 20.67 3.89
CA ARG A 44 -10.21 19.59 3.95
C ARG A 44 -9.73 18.53 2.97
N ILE A 45 -9.01 17.54 3.47
CA ILE A 45 -8.59 16.38 2.68
C ILE A 45 -9.89 15.66 2.28
N GLN A 46 -10.21 15.70 0.99
CA GLN A 46 -11.27 14.88 0.42
C GLN A 46 -10.59 13.70 -0.27
N SER A 47 -10.70 12.52 0.33
CA SER A 47 -10.34 11.27 -0.35
C SER A 47 -11.48 10.89 -1.29
N GLY A 48 -11.33 11.15 -2.58
CA GLY A 48 -12.18 10.54 -3.60
C GLY A 48 -11.93 9.03 -3.65
N LEU A 49 -12.95 8.24 -4.02
CA LEU A 49 -12.75 6.83 -4.34
C LEU A 49 -11.76 6.74 -5.51
N ILE A 50 -10.67 6.01 -5.33
CA ILE A 50 -9.69 5.77 -6.40
C ILE A 50 -10.32 4.82 -7.40
N ASP A 51 -10.11 5.08 -8.69
CA ASP A 51 -10.53 4.17 -9.74
C ASP A 51 -9.73 2.87 -9.62
N PRO A 52 -10.41 1.70 -9.63
CA PRO A 52 -9.73 0.43 -9.58
C PRO A 52 -8.80 0.25 -10.79
N ASP A 53 -7.76 -0.56 -10.64
CA ASP A 53 -6.86 -0.89 -11.74
C ASP A 53 -7.65 -1.41 -12.94
N GLY A 54 -7.50 -0.78 -14.11
CA GLY A 54 -8.28 -1.10 -15.31
C GLY A 54 -9.69 -0.51 -15.37
N GLY A 55 -10.05 0.38 -14.44
CA GLY A 55 -11.26 1.21 -14.48
C GLY A 55 -12.56 0.54 -14.03
N LYS A 56 -12.56 -0.77 -13.72
CA LYS A 56 -13.72 -1.46 -13.17
C LYS A 56 -13.34 -2.57 -12.17
N LEU A 57 -14.07 -2.62 -11.06
CA LEU A 57 -13.97 -3.73 -10.12
C LEU A 57 -14.59 -5.00 -10.75
N VAL A 58 -13.77 -6.05 -10.83
CA VAL A 58 -14.21 -7.38 -11.29
C VAL A 58 -14.89 -8.10 -10.13
N GLU A 59 -16.18 -8.45 -10.30
CA GLU A 59 -16.92 -9.23 -9.32
C GLU A 59 -16.58 -10.73 -9.46
N LEU A 60 -15.86 -11.26 -8.49
CA LEU A 60 -15.50 -12.68 -8.43
C LEU A 60 -16.53 -13.54 -7.66
N PHE A 61 -17.61 -12.92 -7.16
CA PHE A 61 -18.65 -13.64 -6.43
C PHE A 61 -19.62 -14.34 -7.38
N VAL A 62 -19.97 -15.57 -7.02
CA VAL A 62 -21.08 -16.26 -7.66
C VAL A 62 -22.39 -15.58 -7.26
N GLU A 63 -23.23 -15.34 -8.26
CA GLU A 63 -24.58 -14.81 -8.06
C GLU A 63 -25.38 -15.68 -7.08
N LYS A 64 -26.20 -15.05 -6.22
CA LYS A 64 -26.91 -15.75 -5.13
C LYS A 64 -27.76 -16.93 -5.62
N SER A 65 -28.41 -16.78 -6.77
CA SER A 65 -29.25 -17.80 -7.43
C SER A 65 -28.46 -19.04 -7.85
N GLN A 66 -27.17 -18.89 -8.19
CA GLN A 66 -26.35 -19.96 -8.76
C GLN A 66 -25.42 -20.63 -7.75
N LYS A 67 -25.42 -20.16 -6.49
CA LYS A 67 -24.50 -20.65 -5.45
C LYS A 67 -24.58 -22.16 -5.25
N ASP A 68 -25.77 -22.72 -5.23
CA ASP A 68 -25.95 -24.15 -4.95
C ASP A 68 -25.54 -25.03 -6.13
N ALA A 69 -25.77 -24.56 -7.37
CA ALA A 69 -25.26 -25.23 -8.56
C ALA A 69 -23.72 -25.25 -8.57
N LYS A 70 -23.09 -24.10 -8.32
CA LYS A 70 -21.61 -24.00 -8.28
C LYS A 70 -20.98 -24.78 -7.12
N LYS A 71 -21.65 -24.89 -5.98
CA LYS A 71 -21.18 -25.78 -4.90
C LYS A 71 -21.20 -27.26 -5.31
N LYS A 72 -22.25 -27.71 -6.00
CA LYS A 72 -22.33 -29.09 -6.49
C LYS A 72 -21.22 -29.38 -7.51
N GLU A 73 -21.00 -28.48 -8.46
CA GLU A 73 -19.88 -28.58 -9.41
C GLU A 73 -18.52 -28.66 -8.68
N ALA A 74 -18.30 -27.81 -7.67
CA ALA A 74 -17.04 -27.76 -6.94
C ALA A 74 -16.73 -29.04 -6.13
N ILE A 75 -17.74 -29.83 -5.75
CA ILE A 75 -17.55 -31.10 -5.06
C ILE A 75 -17.00 -32.17 -6.01
N LEU A 76 -17.35 -32.10 -7.30
CA LEU A 76 -16.89 -33.03 -8.33
C LEU A 76 -15.45 -32.76 -8.77
N LEU A 77 -14.94 -31.57 -8.50
CA LEU A 77 -13.58 -31.16 -8.84
C LEU A 77 -12.57 -31.58 -7.75
N PRO A 78 -11.30 -31.81 -8.13
CA PRO A 78 -10.25 -32.09 -7.17
C PRO A 78 -10.05 -30.92 -6.21
N LYS A 79 -9.94 -31.24 -4.91
CA LYS A 79 -9.85 -30.25 -3.83
C LYS A 79 -8.41 -30.00 -3.43
N VAL A 80 -8.03 -28.73 -3.35
CA VAL A 80 -6.75 -28.29 -2.79
C VAL A 80 -7.00 -27.70 -1.41
N LYS A 81 -6.19 -28.09 -0.42
CA LYS A 81 -6.27 -27.52 0.94
C LYS A 81 -5.59 -26.15 0.93
N LEU A 82 -6.34 -25.13 1.34
CA LEU A 82 -5.83 -23.77 1.46
C LEU A 82 -5.20 -23.55 2.84
N THR A 83 -4.05 -22.88 2.85
CA THR A 83 -3.40 -22.40 4.08
C THR A 83 -3.97 -21.04 4.49
N LYS A 84 -3.58 -20.56 5.68
CA LYS A 84 -4.01 -19.23 6.18
C LYS A 84 -3.64 -18.11 5.20
N ILE A 85 -2.45 -18.17 4.61
CA ILE A 85 -1.98 -17.16 3.64
C ILE A 85 -2.88 -17.19 2.40
N ASP A 86 -3.17 -18.39 1.88
CA ASP A 86 -4.03 -18.55 0.71
C ASP A 86 -5.44 -18.00 0.98
N THR A 87 -5.99 -18.24 2.17
CA THR A 87 -7.31 -17.68 2.53
C THR A 87 -7.31 -16.16 2.59
N HIS A 88 -6.22 -15.52 3.04
CA HIS A 88 -6.10 -14.06 3.04
C HIS A 88 -6.00 -13.50 1.62
N SER A 89 -5.19 -14.11 0.75
CA SER A 89 -5.05 -13.70 -0.65
C SER A 89 -6.36 -13.84 -1.41
N VAL A 90 -7.04 -14.97 -1.24
CA VAL A 90 -8.36 -15.22 -1.83
C VAL A 90 -9.39 -14.21 -1.30
N ALA A 91 -9.43 -13.97 0.01
CA ALA A 91 -10.32 -12.97 0.60
C ALA A 91 -10.00 -11.53 0.16
N ALA A 92 -8.73 -11.18 -0.04
CA ALA A 92 -8.31 -9.87 -0.52
C ALA A 92 -8.82 -9.63 -1.95
N CYS A 93 -8.64 -10.60 -2.86
CA CYS A 93 -9.21 -10.55 -4.21
C CYS A 93 -10.74 -10.40 -4.20
N TYR A 94 -11.44 -11.05 -3.26
CA TYR A 94 -12.89 -10.88 -3.11
C TYR A 94 -13.31 -9.55 -2.48
N LYS A 95 -12.48 -8.95 -1.62
CA LYS A 95 -12.83 -7.72 -0.88
C LYS A 95 -12.73 -6.43 -1.69
N GLN A 96 -12.13 -6.46 -2.89
CA GLN A 96 -11.97 -5.28 -3.75
C GLN A 96 -13.29 -4.53 -4.03
N ARG A 97 -14.46 -5.18 -3.89
CA ARG A 97 -15.79 -4.56 -4.03
C ARG A 97 -16.21 -3.66 -2.86
N MET A 98 -15.67 -3.89 -1.68
CA MET A 98 -16.03 -3.16 -0.47
C MET A 98 -14.98 -2.07 -0.30
N GLY A 99 -15.26 -0.84 -0.73
CA GLY A 99 -14.48 0.37 -0.44
C GLY A 99 -14.45 0.71 1.07
N VAL A 100 -14.24 -0.29 1.91
CA VAL A 100 -14.24 -0.24 3.35
C VAL A 100 -12.78 -0.04 3.76
N CYS A 101 -12.38 1.23 3.79
CA CYS A 101 -11.39 1.67 4.76
C CYS A 101 -11.91 1.21 6.12
N ARG A 102 -11.31 0.16 6.69
CA ARG A 102 -11.51 -0.15 8.11
C ARG A 102 -10.89 0.98 8.90
N ASP A 103 -11.69 1.99 9.23
CA ASP A 103 -11.50 2.76 10.44
C ASP A 103 -11.82 1.83 11.62
N GLU A 104 -10.84 1.02 12.03
CA GLU A 104 -10.82 0.41 13.36
C GLU A 104 -10.08 1.40 14.26
N ARG A 105 -10.86 2.11 15.08
CA ARG A 105 -10.38 2.95 16.18
C ARG A 105 -10.69 2.26 17.50
#